data_AF-A0A833QWY6-F1
#
_entry.id   AF-A0A833QWY6-F1
#
_cell.length_a   1.000
_cell.length_b   1.000
_cell.length_c   1.000
_cell.angle_alpha   90.00
_cell.angle_beta   90.00
_cell.angle_gamma   90.00
#
_symmetry.space_group_name_H-M   'P 1'
#
loop_
_entity.id
_entity.type
_entity.pdbx_description
1 polymer ?
#
loop_
_entity_poly.entity_id
_entity_poly.type
_entity_poly.pdbx_seq_one_letter_code
_entity_poly.pdbx_strand_id
1 'polypeptide(L)'
;MRKIPANVKLFTLVLFCLEALSLTIQAQQCGSQAGNATCANNLCCSQYGFCGSTSEYCGTGCQSHCGGGGGGGGSGVASIISSSLFDQMMKHRNDAACPGKGQNLLSNPDLVATNPTVSFKSALWFWMTPQSPKPSCHAVMTGQWTPSAADQSAGRLPGYGVVTNIINGGIECGKGSDTTGAVADRIGFYKRYCDLLDVSYGNNLDCYNMKSFDQISFKSTDQNSSFDN
;
A
#
# COMPACT_ATOMS: atom_id res chain seq x y z
N MET A 1 26.73 68.02 20.02
CA MET A 1 26.46 66.60 19.73
C MET A 1 25.80 65.97 20.96
N ARG A 2 24.48 65.70 20.93
CA ARG A 2 23.78 65.11 22.10
C ARG A 2 24.08 63.61 22.16
N LYS A 3 24.75 63.16 23.23
CA LYS A 3 25.05 61.74 23.48
C LYS A 3 23.75 61.03 23.82
N ILE A 4 23.31 60.12 22.94
CA ILE A 4 22.14 59.28 23.18
C ILE A 4 22.46 58.35 24.36
N PRO A 5 21.63 58.31 25.44
CA PRO A 5 21.86 57.45 26.58
C PRO A 5 21.92 55.98 26.17
N ALA A 6 22.83 55.19 26.77
CA ALA A 6 22.99 53.76 26.46
C ALA A 6 21.68 52.97 26.58
N ASN A 7 20.81 53.36 27.52
CA ASN A 7 19.51 52.74 27.75
C ASN A 7 18.52 52.98 26.60
N VAL A 8 18.61 54.12 25.92
CA VAL A 8 17.79 54.43 24.75
C VAL A 8 18.22 53.58 23.55
N LYS A 9 19.54 53.38 23.37
CA LYS A 9 20.09 52.49 22.32
C LYS A 9 19.70 51.03 22.53
N LEU A 10 19.70 50.56 23.78
CA LEU A 10 19.28 49.19 24.11
C LEU A 10 17.79 48.98 23.83
N PHE A 11 16.94 49.94 24.20
CA PHE A 11 15.51 49.90 23.89
C PHE A 11 15.22 49.93 22.38
N THR A 12 15.97 50.73 21.61
CA THR A 12 15.81 50.76 20.14
C THR A 12 16.24 49.44 19.51
N LEU A 13 17.32 48.81 20.01
CA LEU A 13 17.80 47.52 19.50
C LEU A 13 16.80 46.39 19.80
N VAL A 14 16.19 46.38 20.99
CA VAL A 14 15.18 45.37 21.38
C VAL A 14 13.90 45.52 20.57
N LEU A 15 13.42 46.75 20.32
CA LEU A 15 12.28 47.00 19.43
C LEU A 15 12.56 46.58 17.98
N PHE A 16 13.77 46.84 17.47
CA PHE A 16 14.17 46.41 16.12
C PHE A 16 14.32 44.88 16.02
N CYS A 17 14.76 44.20 17.08
CA CYS A 17 14.82 42.74 17.15
C CYS A 17 13.42 42.09 17.27
N LEU A 18 12.45 42.77 17.89
CA LEU A 18 11.06 42.31 17.97
C LEU A 18 10.38 42.32 16.59
N GLU A 19 10.69 43.31 15.76
CA GLU A 19 10.20 43.42 14.37
C GLU A 19 10.93 42.42 13.44
N ALA A 20 12.23 42.19 13.65
CA ALA A 20 13.03 41.24 12.88
C ALA A 20 12.76 39.76 13.22
N LEU A 21 12.02 39.46 14.30
CA LEU A 21 11.54 38.11 14.61
C LEU A 21 10.34 37.67 13.74
N SER A 22 9.89 38.53 12.84
CA SER A 22 8.93 38.19 11.79
C SER A 22 9.66 37.73 10.54
N LEU A 23 10.47 36.67 10.64
CA LEU A 23 10.76 35.86 9.46
C LEU A 23 9.44 35.19 9.08
N THR A 24 8.71 35.82 8.17
CA THR A 24 7.47 35.27 7.64
C THR A 24 7.83 33.99 6.91
N ILE A 25 7.65 32.85 7.59
CA ILE A 25 7.38 31.59 6.93
C ILE A 25 6.04 31.83 6.23
N GLN A 26 6.07 32.20 4.94
CA GLN A 26 4.86 32.29 4.14
C GLN A 26 4.28 30.87 4.04
N ALA A 27 3.46 30.48 5.01
CA ALA A 27 2.53 29.39 4.81
C ALA A 27 1.62 29.81 3.65
N GLN A 28 1.60 29.02 2.57
CA GLN A 28 0.76 29.31 1.41
C GLN A 28 -0.70 29.39 1.87
N GLN A 29 -1.31 30.55 1.65
CA GLN A 29 -2.70 30.81 2.02
C GLN A 29 -3.64 30.29 0.94
N CYS A 30 -4.84 29.88 1.35
CA CYS A 30 -5.85 29.26 0.51
C CYS A 30 -7.27 29.50 1.06
N GLY A 31 -8.28 29.07 0.31
CA GLY A 31 -9.66 29.08 0.75
C GLY A 31 -10.29 30.48 0.73
N SER A 32 -11.40 30.62 1.43
CA SER A 32 -12.20 31.86 1.47
C SER A 32 -11.39 33.09 1.94
N GLN A 33 -10.37 32.86 2.76
CA GLN A 33 -9.46 33.88 3.28
C GLN A 33 -8.46 34.40 2.22
N ALA A 34 -8.30 33.66 1.12
CA ALA A 34 -7.37 33.98 0.03
C ALA A 34 -8.08 33.99 -1.33
N GLY A 35 -9.32 34.50 -1.39
CA GLY A 35 -10.07 34.63 -2.64
C GLY A 35 -10.43 33.28 -3.30
N ASN A 36 -10.65 32.24 -2.49
CA ASN A 36 -10.86 30.86 -2.92
C ASN A 36 -9.66 30.23 -3.64
N ALA A 37 -8.44 30.73 -3.40
CA ALA A 37 -7.23 30.12 -3.93
C ALA A 37 -7.09 28.67 -3.44
N THR A 38 -6.69 27.78 -4.35
CA THR A 38 -6.39 26.38 -4.03
C THR A 38 -4.91 26.21 -3.69
N CYS A 39 -4.61 25.14 -2.96
CA CYS A 39 -3.23 24.82 -2.60
C CYS A 39 -2.48 24.17 -3.76
N ALA A 40 -1.19 24.48 -3.88
CA ALA A 40 -0.30 23.82 -4.81
C ALA A 40 -0.10 22.34 -4.39
N ASN A 41 0.30 21.50 -5.36
CA ASN A 41 0.53 20.07 -5.15
C ASN A 41 -0.68 19.30 -4.59
N ASN A 42 -1.90 19.84 -4.74
CA ASN A 42 -3.14 19.29 -4.21
C ASN A 42 -3.14 19.08 -2.68
N LEU A 43 -2.40 19.92 -1.94
CA LEU A 43 -2.47 19.95 -0.48
C LEU A 43 -3.87 20.37 -0.02
N CYS A 44 -4.27 19.92 1.17
CA CYS A 44 -5.54 20.32 1.76
C CYS A 44 -5.49 21.78 2.19
N CYS A 45 -6.59 22.50 1.94
CA CYS A 45 -6.79 23.82 2.52
C CYS A 45 -7.53 23.69 3.84
N SER A 46 -6.85 23.98 4.96
CA SER A 46 -7.45 23.94 6.30
C SER A 46 -8.62 24.92 6.44
N GLN A 47 -9.43 24.74 7.49
CA GLN A 47 -10.48 25.70 7.86
C GLN A 47 -9.96 27.13 8.10
N TYR A 48 -8.67 27.26 8.43
CA TYR A 48 -8.01 28.53 8.72
C TYR A 48 -7.35 29.16 7.49
N GLY A 49 -7.45 28.53 6.31
CA GLY A 49 -6.93 29.11 5.06
C GLY A 49 -5.44 28.90 4.84
N PHE A 50 -4.89 27.78 5.35
CA PHE A 50 -3.50 27.38 5.12
C PHE A 50 -3.41 26.01 4.45
N CYS A 51 -2.38 25.84 3.62
CA CYS A 51 -2.10 24.60 2.90
C CYS A 51 -1.27 23.61 3.71
N GLY A 52 -1.67 22.34 3.73
CA GLY A 52 -0.91 21.25 4.36
C GLY A 52 -1.49 19.86 4.08
N SER A 53 -0.81 18.82 4.56
CA SER A 53 -1.14 17.42 4.25
C SER A 53 -1.59 16.59 5.46
N THR A 54 -1.56 17.15 6.67
CA THR A 54 -1.89 16.42 7.91
C THR A 54 -3.38 16.53 8.24
N SER A 55 -3.84 15.79 9.25
CA SER A 55 -5.24 15.80 9.72
C SER A 55 -5.76 17.19 10.08
N GLU A 56 -4.89 18.08 10.54
CA GLU A 56 -5.25 19.46 10.91
C GLU A 56 -5.66 20.28 9.68
N TYR A 57 -5.15 19.92 8.49
CA TYR A 57 -5.44 20.59 7.23
C TYR A 57 -6.52 19.87 6.43
N CYS A 58 -6.53 18.54 6.45
CA CYS A 58 -7.45 17.70 5.68
C CYS A 58 -8.70 17.26 6.45
N GLY A 59 -8.78 17.54 7.75
CA GLY A 59 -9.86 17.12 8.63
C GLY A 59 -11.11 17.99 8.54
N THR A 60 -11.87 18.01 9.64
CA THR A 60 -13.12 18.78 9.75
C THR A 60 -12.89 20.26 9.45
N GLY A 61 -13.72 20.82 8.56
CA GLY A 61 -13.65 22.23 8.17
C GLY A 61 -12.67 22.51 7.02
N CYS A 62 -12.02 21.49 6.45
CA CYS A 62 -11.22 21.66 5.23
C CYS A 62 -12.06 22.27 4.09
N GLN A 63 -11.48 23.26 3.40
CA GLN A 63 -12.15 24.07 2.38
C GLN A 63 -11.96 23.54 0.95
N SER A 64 -10.82 22.90 0.64
CA SER A 64 -10.53 22.34 -0.69
C SER A 64 -9.49 21.22 -0.61
N HIS A 65 -9.51 20.27 -1.56
CA HIS A 65 -8.60 19.12 -1.64
C HIS A 65 -8.63 18.17 -0.41
N CYS A 66 -9.73 18.16 0.34
CA CYS A 66 -9.90 17.44 1.60
C CYS A 66 -9.86 15.90 1.50
N GLY A 67 -9.95 15.36 0.29
CA GLY A 67 -9.86 13.92 0.01
C GLY A 67 -8.44 13.35 -0.06
N GLY A 68 -7.41 14.11 0.36
CA GLY A 68 -6.02 13.65 0.37
C GLY A 68 -5.41 13.55 -1.04
N GLY A 69 -5.56 14.62 -1.81
CA GLY A 69 -5.28 14.65 -3.24
C GLY A 69 -3.86 14.99 -3.67
N GLY A 70 -2.86 15.16 -2.80
CA GLY A 70 -1.45 15.23 -3.23
C GLY A 70 -0.46 15.88 -2.24
N GLY A 71 0.80 15.47 -2.38
CA GLY A 71 1.97 16.07 -1.72
C GLY A 71 2.31 15.45 -0.36
N GLY A 72 3.10 14.37 -0.36
CA GLY A 72 3.42 13.56 0.80
C GLY A 72 4.29 14.24 1.87
N GLY A 73 4.00 13.89 3.12
CA GLY A 73 4.80 14.18 4.30
C GLY A 73 4.55 13.13 5.39
N GLY A 74 5.25 11.98 5.28
CA GLY A 74 5.66 11.14 6.40
C GLY A 74 4.60 10.36 7.21
N SER A 75 4.21 9.16 6.72
CA SER A 75 3.91 7.93 7.51
C SER A 75 3.07 6.93 6.68
N GLY A 76 3.51 6.60 5.47
CA GLY A 76 2.79 5.65 4.61
C GLY A 76 3.74 4.86 3.73
N VAL A 77 3.21 3.87 3.01
CA VAL A 77 3.99 3.02 2.08
C VAL A 77 4.86 3.83 1.10
N ALA A 78 4.46 5.05 0.74
CA ALA A 78 5.23 5.97 -0.10
C ALA A 78 6.59 6.40 0.48
N SER A 79 6.82 6.19 1.78
CA SER A 79 8.13 6.39 2.43
C SER A 79 9.08 5.21 2.23
N ILE A 80 8.56 4.03 1.92
CA ILE A 80 9.33 2.79 1.65
C ILE A 80 9.48 2.61 0.13
N ILE A 81 8.38 2.82 -0.60
CA ILE A 81 8.32 2.72 -2.05
C ILE A 81 8.14 4.12 -2.63
N SER A 82 9.26 4.75 -2.98
CA SER A 82 9.24 6.06 -3.64
C SER A 82 8.57 5.95 -5.02
N SER A 83 8.11 7.06 -5.58
CA SER A 83 7.54 7.07 -6.94
C SER A 83 8.53 6.55 -7.99
N SER A 84 9.81 6.89 -7.87
CA SER A 84 10.85 6.39 -8.78
C SER A 84 11.11 4.89 -8.62
N LEU A 85 11.02 4.36 -7.41
CA LEU A 85 11.12 2.92 -7.16
C LEU A 85 9.88 2.19 -7.68
N PHE A 86 8.68 2.74 -7.47
CA PHE A 86 7.43 2.20 -8.01
C PHE A 86 7.46 2.14 -9.55
N ASP A 87 8.04 3.14 -10.22
CA ASP A 87 8.25 3.16 -11.68
C ASP A 87 9.22 2.07 -12.15
N GLN A 88 10.27 1.79 -11.38
CA GLN A 88 11.21 0.71 -11.70
C GLN A 88 10.61 -0.68 -11.48
N MET A 89 9.81 -0.83 -10.43
CA MET A 89 9.09 -2.08 -10.15
C MET A 89 8.06 -2.34 -11.24
N MET A 90 7.25 -1.34 -11.59
CA MET A 90 6.14 -1.46 -12.52
C MET A 90 6.44 -0.76 -13.84
N LYS A 91 7.56 -1.12 -14.47
CA LYS A 91 8.15 -0.44 -15.63
C LYS A 91 7.22 -0.28 -16.85
N HIS A 92 6.26 -1.19 -17.01
CA HIS A 92 5.37 -1.27 -18.19
C HIS A 92 3.92 -0.89 -17.90
N ARG A 93 3.62 -0.37 -16.69
CA ARG A 93 2.23 -0.12 -16.27
C ARG A 93 1.52 1.00 -17.04
N ASN A 94 2.27 1.89 -17.68
CA ASN A 94 1.75 3.02 -18.45
C ASN A 94 1.73 2.72 -19.96
N ASP A 95 2.01 1.48 -20.36
CA ASP A 95 1.91 1.07 -21.75
C ASP A 95 0.44 1.15 -22.19
N ALA A 96 0.20 1.52 -23.46
CA ALA A 96 -1.13 1.85 -24.00
C ALA A 96 -2.16 0.70 -23.95
N ALA A 97 -1.80 -0.46 -23.41
CA ALA A 97 -2.63 -1.64 -23.23
C ALA A 97 -3.44 -1.65 -21.90
N CYS A 98 -3.35 -0.62 -21.05
CA CYS A 98 -3.95 -0.64 -19.71
C CYS A 98 -5.06 0.44 -19.51
N PRO A 99 -6.36 0.10 -19.69
CA PRO A 99 -7.44 1.09 -19.56
C PRO A 99 -8.04 1.17 -18.14
N GLY A 100 -8.29 2.37 -17.59
CA GLY A 100 -9.24 2.48 -16.45
C GLY A 100 -9.63 3.82 -15.77
N LYS A 101 -10.94 4.16 -15.76
CA LYS A 101 -11.65 5.06 -14.79
C LYS A 101 -12.98 4.53 -14.13
N GLY A 102 -13.13 4.66 -12.77
CA GLY A 102 -14.34 5.12 -11.99
C GLY A 102 -15.51 4.23 -11.42
N GLN A 103 -15.54 3.90 -10.09
CA GLN A 103 -16.71 3.72 -9.14
C GLN A 103 -17.66 2.45 -9.09
N ASN A 104 -17.81 1.84 -7.88
CA ASN A 104 -18.73 0.77 -7.34
C ASN A 104 -18.72 -0.71 -7.85
N LEU A 105 -18.11 -1.64 -7.09
CA LEU A 105 -17.74 -3.02 -7.49
C LEU A 105 -18.83 -4.11 -7.48
N LEU A 106 -19.93 -3.96 -6.74
CA LEU A 106 -21.00 -4.99 -6.70
C LEU A 106 -21.98 -4.85 -7.87
N SER A 107 -22.11 -3.65 -8.43
CA SER A 107 -22.93 -3.35 -9.60
C SER A 107 -22.11 -3.19 -10.89
N ASN A 108 -20.77 -3.02 -10.78
CA ASN A 108 -19.90 -2.77 -11.91
C ASN A 108 -18.50 -3.41 -11.68
N PRO A 109 -18.32 -4.70 -11.98
CA PRO A 109 -17.06 -5.41 -11.74
C PRO A 109 -15.91 -4.91 -12.62
N ASP A 110 -16.21 -4.28 -13.77
CA ASP A 110 -15.22 -3.79 -14.72
C ASP A 110 -14.26 -2.75 -14.13
N LEU A 111 -14.57 -2.17 -12.97
CA LEU A 111 -13.72 -1.21 -12.27
C LEU A 111 -12.44 -1.80 -11.70
N VAL A 112 -12.40 -3.10 -11.46
CA VAL A 112 -11.14 -3.75 -11.08
C VAL A 112 -10.15 -3.65 -12.22
N ALA A 113 -10.64 -3.79 -13.46
CA ALA A 113 -9.84 -3.58 -14.67
C ALA A 113 -9.68 -2.10 -14.99
N THR A 114 -10.74 -1.32 -14.74
CA THR A 114 -10.86 0.05 -15.20
C THR A 114 -10.78 1.09 -14.09
N ASN A 115 -10.15 0.87 -12.94
CA ASN A 115 -9.90 1.98 -12.00
C ASN A 115 -8.68 1.62 -11.18
N PRO A 116 -7.56 2.35 -11.34
CA PRO A 116 -6.31 1.96 -10.71
C PRO A 116 -6.43 1.91 -9.18
N THR A 117 -7.11 2.89 -8.57
CA THR A 117 -7.32 2.90 -7.11
C THR A 117 -8.16 1.73 -6.64
N VAL A 118 -9.22 1.39 -7.37
CA VAL A 118 -10.09 0.25 -7.02
C VAL A 118 -9.34 -1.07 -7.25
N SER A 119 -8.59 -1.19 -8.34
CA SER A 119 -7.73 -2.34 -8.67
C SER A 119 -6.71 -2.63 -7.56
N PHE A 120 -5.98 -1.60 -7.12
CA PHE A 120 -5.06 -1.71 -5.99
C PHE A 120 -5.79 -2.03 -4.68
N LYS A 121 -6.93 -1.40 -4.42
CA LYS A 121 -7.73 -1.70 -3.21
C LYS A 121 -8.24 -3.14 -3.20
N SER A 122 -8.68 -3.70 -4.33
CA SER A 122 -9.11 -5.09 -4.40
C SER A 122 -7.95 -6.06 -4.20
N ALA A 123 -6.78 -5.76 -4.77
CA ALA A 123 -5.57 -6.56 -4.55
C ALA A 123 -5.12 -6.52 -3.09
N LEU A 124 -5.12 -5.34 -2.46
CA LEU A 124 -4.81 -5.18 -1.04
C LEU A 124 -5.85 -5.87 -0.15
N TRP A 125 -7.14 -5.75 -0.48
CA TRP A 125 -8.19 -6.45 0.25
C TRP A 125 -7.96 -7.97 0.23
N PHE A 126 -7.66 -8.55 -0.93
CA PHE A 126 -7.32 -9.96 -1.04
C PHE A 126 -6.08 -10.31 -0.19
N TRP A 127 -5.03 -9.49 -0.29
CA TRP A 127 -3.77 -9.70 0.42
C TRP A 127 -3.91 -9.68 1.95
N MET A 128 -4.83 -8.85 2.47
CA MET A 128 -5.03 -8.64 3.90
C MET A 128 -6.11 -9.54 4.52
N THR A 129 -7.02 -10.11 3.72
CA THR A 129 -8.22 -10.82 4.22
C THR A 129 -7.97 -12.31 4.34
N PRO A 130 -7.95 -12.90 5.56
CA PRO A 130 -7.91 -14.35 5.72
C PRO A 130 -9.22 -14.98 5.24
N GLN A 131 -9.13 -16.14 4.60
CA GLN A 131 -10.29 -16.92 4.13
C GLN A 131 -10.10 -18.36 4.55
N SER A 132 -10.63 -18.73 5.73
CA SER A 132 -10.42 -20.06 6.33
C SER A 132 -10.66 -21.19 5.31
N PRO A 133 -9.73 -22.16 5.18
CA PRO A 133 -8.57 -22.41 6.04
C PRO A 133 -7.31 -21.57 5.73
N LYS A 134 -7.34 -20.70 4.71
CA LYS A 134 -6.21 -19.87 4.28
C LYS A 134 -5.97 -18.71 5.24
N PRO A 135 -4.74 -18.49 5.74
CA PRO A 135 -4.38 -17.23 6.38
C PRO A 135 -4.34 -16.10 5.34
N SER A 136 -4.20 -14.84 5.77
CA SER A 136 -3.91 -13.75 4.83
C SER A 136 -2.47 -13.82 4.35
N CYS A 137 -2.21 -13.44 3.10
CA CYS A 137 -0.86 -13.32 2.55
C CYS A 137 0.00 -12.37 3.40
N HIS A 138 -0.61 -11.28 3.88
CA HIS A 138 0.04 -10.34 4.78
C HIS A 138 0.58 -11.00 6.05
N ALA A 139 -0.24 -11.81 6.74
CA ALA A 139 0.17 -12.45 7.98
C ALA A 139 1.33 -13.44 7.75
N VAL A 140 1.38 -14.13 6.61
CA VAL A 140 2.52 -14.96 6.23
C VAL A 140 3.79 -14.11 6.08
N MET A 141 3.74 -13.07 5.25
CA MET A 141 4.95 -12.31 4.88
C MET A 141 5.49 -11.44 6.00
N THR A 142 4.67 -11.08 6.99
CA THR A 142 5.10 -10.35 8.19
C THR A 142 5.42 -11.25 9.39
N GLY A 143 5.41 -12.58 9.19
CA GLY A 143 5.72 -13.56 10.24
C GLY A 143 4.68 -13.66 11.36
N GLN A 144 3.46 -13.19 11.13
CA GLN A 144 2.34 -13.24 12.09
C GLN A 144 1.56 -14.56 12.02
N TRP A 145 1.69 -15.31 10.92
CA TRP A 145 1.07 -16.62 10.78
C TRP A 145 1.99 -17.74 11.26
N THR A 146 1.49 -18.53 12.20
CA THR A 146 2.14 -19.75 12.69
C THR A 146 1.44 -20.97 12.07
N PRO A 147 2.16 -21.84 11.32
CA PRO A 147 1.57 -23.02 10.70
C PRO A 147 1.02 -24.00 11.74
N SER A 148 -0.20 -24.49 11.52
CA SER A 148 -0.76 -25.59 12.30
C SER A 148 -0.03 -26.91 12.03
N ALA A 149 -0.28 -27.95 12.82
CA ALA A 149 0.23 -29.29 12.55
C ALA A 149 -0.25 -29.84 11.18
N ALA A 150 -1.46 -29.47 10.76
CA ALA A 150 -2.00 -29.81 9.44
C ALA A 150 -1.24 -29.09 8.32
N ASP A 151 -0.80 -27.85 8.55
CA ASP A 151 0.01 -27.10 7.59
C ASP A 151 1.41 -27.67 7.47
N GLN A 152 2.04 -27.97 8.60
CA GLN A 152 3.37 -28.59 8.63
C GLN A 152 3.39 -29.95 7.91
N SER A 153 2.40 -30.80 8.17
CA SER A 153 2.27 -32.10 7.46
C SER A 153 1.89 -31.96 5.97
N ALA A 154 1.35 -30.81 5.58
CA ALA A 154 1.09 -30.44 4.19
C ALA A 154 2.28 -29.76 3.50
N GLY A 155 3.42 -29.58 4.19
CA GLY A 155 4.58 -28.85 3.68
C GLY A 155 4.39 -27.33 3.60
N ARG A 156 3.31 -26.79 4.18
CA ARG A 156 2.99 -25.36 4.18
C ARG A 156 3.77 -24.66 5.29
N LEU A 157 4.96 -24.18 4.95
CA LEU A 157 5.85 -23.44 5.85
C LEU A 157 5.84 -21.94 5.51
N PRO A 158 6.21 -21.05 6.46
CA PRO A 158 6.26 -19.61 6.20
C PRO A 158 7.23 -19.28 5.07
N GLY A 159 6.77 -18.48 4.11
CA GLY A 159 7.54 -18.08 2.93
C GLY A 159 6.64 -17.75 1.74
N TYR A 160 7.28 -17.28 0.66
CA TYR A 160 6.59 -16.85 -0.55
C TYR A 160 5.82 -17.99 -1.27
N GLY A 161 6.26 -19.23 -1.10
CA GLY A 161 5.58 -20.40 -1.63
C GLY A 161 4.17 -20.59 -1.09
N VAL A 162 3.97 -20.38 0.23
CA VAL A 162 2.63 -20.48 0.83
C VAL A 162 1.72 -19.34 0.35
N VAL A 163 2.28 -18.16 0.05
CA VAL A 163 1.53 -17.05 -0.56
C VAL A 163 1.03 -17.44 -1.96
N THR A 164 1.87 -18.07 -2.77
CA THR A 164 1.46 -18.64 -4.06
C THR A 164 0.34 -19.67 -3.89
N ASN A 165 0.43 -20.51 -2.86
CA ASN A 165 -0.60 -21.50 -2.53
C ASN A 165 -1.94 -20.85 -2.11
N ILE A 166 -1.91 -19.73 -1.36
CA ILE A 166 -3.11 -18.97 -1.02
C ILE A 166 -3.79 -18.40 -2.28
N ILE A 167 -2.99 -17.82 -3.19
CA ILE A 167 -3.45 -17.15 -4.41
C ILE A 167 -4.06 -18.14 -5.40
N ASN A 168 -3.36 -19.22 -5.73
CA ASN A 168 -3.79 -20.13 -6.79
C ASN A 168 -3.28 -21.58 -6.60
N GLY A 169 -3.18 -22.03 -5.35
CA GLY A 169 -2.58 -23.31 -5.01
C GLY A 169 -3.26 -24.51 -5.65
N GLY A 170 -4.58 -24.47 -5.86
CA GLY A 170 -5.32 -25.53 -6.54
C GLY A 170 -4.81 -25.83 -7.96
N ILE A 171 -4.19 -24.85 -8.61
CA ILE A 171 -3.66 -24.96 -9.97
C ILE A 171 -2.13 -25.07 -9.97
N GLU A 172 -1.44 -24.35 -9.09
CA GLU A 172 0.01 -24.15 -9.21
C GLU A 172 0.85 -25.00 -8.24
N CYS A 173 0.28 -25.48 -7.14
CA CYS A 173 1.04 -26.10 -6.06
C CYS A 173 0.80 -27.62 -5.95
N GLY A 174 1.75 -28.33 -5.33
CA GLY A 174 1.61 -29.75 -4.98
C GLY A 174 1.73 -30.73 -6.15
N LYS A 175 2.33 -30.30 -7.27
CA LYS A 175 2.53 -31.08 -8.49
C LYS A 175 3.93 -31.68 -8.63
N GLY A 176 4.80 -31.47 -7.64
CA GLY A 176 6.20 -31.91 -7.63
C GLY A 176 7.14 -31.12 -8.55
N SER A 177 6.61 -30.36 -9.49
CA SER A 177 7.36 -29.48 -10.40
C SER A 177 6.47 -28.38 -10.97
N ASP A 178 7.08 -27.32 -11.48
CA ASP A 178 6.38 -26.24 -12.19
C ASP A 178 6.39 -26.47 -13.70
N THR A 179 5.40 -27.22 -14.18
CA THR A 179 5.31 -27.58 -15.60
C THR A 179 4.88 -26.42 -16.49
N THR A 180 4.26 -25.38 -15.93
CA THR A 180 3.79 -24.20 -16.68
C THR A 180 4.75 -23.02 -16.61
N GLY A 181 5.70 -23.04 -15.67
CA GLY A 181 6.59 -21.92 -15.38
C GLY A 181 5.94 -20.80 -14.55
N ALA A 182 4.68 -20.98 -14.11
CA ALA A 182 3.93 -19.92 -13.43
C ALA A 182 4.47 -19.62 -12.03
N VAL A 183 4.86 -20.66 -11.27
CA VAL A 183 5.44 -20.47 -9.93
C VAL A 183 6.83 -19.87 -10.05
N ALA A 184 7.62 -20.29 -11.03
CA ALA A 184 8.94 -19.73 -11.33
C ALA A 184 8.84 -18.24 -11.73
N ASP A 185 7.84 -17.85 -12.52
CA ASP A 185 7.60 -16.45 -12.89
C ASP A 185 7.27 -15.58 -11.67
N ARG A 186 6.38 -16.05 -10.78
CA ARG A 186 6.09 -15.38 -9.49
C ARG A 186 7.36 -15.18 -8.66
N ILE A 187 8.17 -16.22 -8.53
CA ILE A 187 9.45 -16.16 -7.80
C ILE A 187 10.41 -15.17 -8.47
N GLY A 188 10.44 -15.13 -9.81
CA GLY A 188 11.26 -14.20 -10.58
C GLY A 188 10.95 -12.74 -10.27
N PHE A 189 9.66 -12.35 -10.31
CA PHE A 189 9.24 -11.01 -9.92
C PHE A 189 9.54 -10.71 -8.45
N TYR A 190 9.29 -11.66 -7.56
CA TYR A 190 9.58 -11.49 -6.12
C TYR A 190 11.06 -11.22 -5.87
N LYS A 191 11.97 -12.03 -6.43
CA LYS A 191 13.41 -11.85 -6.29
C LYS A 191 13.86 -10.49 -6.83
N ARG A 192 13.41 -10.13 -8.03
CA ARG A 192 13.72 -8.83 -8.63
C ARG A 192 13.31 -7.67 -7.73
N TYR A 193 12.13 -7.73 -7.11
CA TYR A 193 11.66 -6.67 -6.23
C TYR A 193 12.39 -6.64 -4.89
N CYS A 194 12.76 -7.81 -4.34
CA CYS A 194 13.64 -7.90 -3.19
C CYS A 194 15.01 -7.29 -3.47
N ASP A 195 15.60 -7.54 -4.64
CA ASP A 195 16.87 -6.94 -5.05
C ASP A 195 16.79 -5.41 -5.16
N LEU A 196 15.71 -4.88 -5.74
CA LEU A 196 15.47 -3.44 -5.83
C LEU A 196 15.30 -2.78 -4.46
N LEU A 197 14.77 -3.53 -3.48
CA LEU A 197 14.52 -3.07 -2.12
C LEU A 197 15.70 -3.36 -1.17
N ASP A 198 16.75 -4.04 -1.64
CA ASP A 198 17.89 -4.52 -0.85
C ASP A 198 17.47 -5.34 0.38
N VAL A 199 16.59 -6.33 0.18
CA VAL A 199 16.10 -7.22 1.23
C VAL A 199 16.30 -8.70 0.85
N SER A 200 16.49 -9.55 1.86
CA SER A 200 16.59 -11.00 1.66
C SER A 200 15.28 -11.59 1.12
N TYR A 201 15.40 -12.59 0.24
CA TYR A 201 14.25 -13.33 -0.30
C TYR A 201 13.55 -14.18 0.77
N GLY A 202 14.30 -14.60 1.80
CA GLY A 202 13.87 -15.63 2.73
C GLY A 202 13.92 -17.05 2.12
N ASN A 203 13.35 -18.01 2.85
CA ASN A 203 13.28 -19.42 2.46
C ASN A 203 11.88 -19.79 1.95
N ASN A 204 11.70 -21.05 1.52
CA ASN A 204 10.40 -21.61 1.11
C ASN A 204 9.72 -20.78 0.00
N LEU A 205 10.46 -20.52 -1.09
CA LEU A 205 10.00 -19.63 -2.17
C LEU A 205 9.00 -20.30 -3.12
N ASP A 206 9.09 -21.62 -3.29
CA ASP A 206 8.18 -22.39 -4.15
C ASP A 206 7.12 -23.15 -3.34
N CYS A 207 6.14 -23.68 -4.06
CA CYS A 207 5.11 -24.54 -3.49
C CYS A 207 5.01 -25.89 -4.22
N TYR A 208 6.08 -26.36 -4.87
CA TYR A 208 6.03 -27.53 -5.75
C TYR A 208 5.53 -28.78 -5.04
N ASN A 209 5.95 -28.94 -3.77
CA ASN A 209 5.61 -30.09 -2.94
C ASN A 209 4.57 -29.77 -1.85
N MET A 210 4.00 -28.56 -1.84
CA MET A 210 3.03 -28.16 -0.84
C MET A 210 1.63 -28.62 -1.22
N LYS A 211 0.90 -29.25 -0.30
CA LYS A 211 -0.53 -29.54 -0.55
C LYS A 211 -1.31 -28.24 -0.63
N SER A 212 -2.12 -28.10 -1.67
CA SER A 212 -2.96 -26.92 -1.86
C SER A 212 -3.97 -26.75 -0.73
N PHE A 213 -4.26 -25.50 -0.36
CA PHE A 213 -5.41 -25.18 0.51
C PHE A 213 -6.76 -25.48 -0.16
N ASP A 214 -6.82 -25.45 -1.49
CA ASP A 214 -8.03 -25.67 -2.31
C ASP A 214 -8.29 -27.14 -2.61
N GLN A 215 -7.42 -28.05 -2.15
CA GLN A 215 -7.70 -29.47 -2.21
C GLN A 215 -8.81 -29.77 -1.20
N ILE A 216 -10.05 -29.79 -1.70
CA ILE A 216 -11.14 -30.52 -1.07
C ILE A 216 -10.59 -31.92 -0.82
N SER A 217 -10.53 -32.31 0.45
CA SER A 217 -10.33 -33.71 0.81
C SER A 217 -11.50 -34.49 0.21
N PHE A 218 -11.36 -34.98 -1.03
CA PHE A 218 -12.06 -36.17 -1.46
C PHE A 218 -11.56 -37.28 -0.54
N LYS A 219 -12.20 -37.42 0.63
CA LYS A 219 -12.11 -38.65 1.40
C LYS A 219 -12.66 -39.72 0.47
N SER A 220 -11.78 -40.59 0.00
CA SER A 220 -12.11 -41.83 -0.69
C SER A 220 -12.79 -42.81 0.27
N THR A 221 -13.92 -42.43 0.85
CA THR A 221 -14.84 -43.30 1.57
C THR A 221 -16.22 -42.95 1.03
N ASP A 222 -16.54 -43.54 -0.12
CA ASP A 222 -17.87 -43.99 -0.52
C ASP A 222 -17.70 -44.85 -1.79
N GLN A 223 -17.03 -45.99 -1.62
CA GLN A 223 -17.11 -47.14 -2.50
C GLN A 223 -17.89 -48.23 -1.77
N ASN A 224 -19.14 -47.96 -1.37
CA ASN A 224 -20.14 -49.01 -1.17
C ASN A 224 -21.55 -48.44 -0.95
N SER A 225 -22.25 -48.10 -2.02
CA SER A 225 -23.70 -48.22 -2.02
C SER A 225 -24.15 -48.62 -3.41
N SER A 226 -24.37 -49.93 -3.56
CA SER A 226 -25.20 -50.56 -4.60
C SER A 226 -26.33 -49.63 -5.03
N PHE A 227 -26.37 -49.32 -6.32
CA PHE A 227 -27.65 -49.14 -7.00
C PHE A 227 -27.98 -50.49 -7.63
N ASP A 228 -28.66 -51.33 -6.86
CA ASP A 228 -29.46 -52.43 -7.39
C ASP A 228 -30.90 -51.92 -7.55
N ASN A 229 -31.42 -52.11 -8.77
CA ASN A 229 -32.76 -51.84 -9.32
C ASN A 229 -33.18 -50.39 -9.60
#